data_AF-A0AAC9IX59-F1
#
_entry.id   AF-A0AAC9IX59-F1
#
_cell.length_a   1.000
_cell.length_b   1.000
_cell.length_c   1.000
_cell.angle_alpha   90.00
_cell.angle_beta   90.00
_cell.angle_gamma   90.00
#
_symmetry.space_group_name_H-M   'P 1'
#
loop_
_entity.id
_entity.type
_entity.pdbx_description
1 polymer ?
#
loop_
_entity_poly.entity_id
_entity_poly.type
_entity_poly.pdbx_seq_one_letter_code
_entity_poly.pdbx_strand_id
1 'polypeptide(L)'
;MPRLTPEAKRQSLERLIDRVVAGDEVSKRDINALLTKELQAEFENSWKQQQALRKVKKPAVLNQYEILHKQALMIFGRYDSYAVSAKVISNVLVDRKAKKDELANKAKLAIKNAQDYLIIALKKRADLAVWMDRDIKSVDLGLQYDLLPFLITSRSEDKLIDIKERFNWKTIKEVRLEVLKKALVLVDKEIDNWYEANGYVREDKLTEEQHKIRADKLKGLLADLKRRR
;
A
#
# COMPACT_ATOMS: atom_id res chain seq x y z
N MET A 1 20.99 -33.97 -1.83
CA MET A 1 19.69 -33.66 -2.46
C MET A 1 19.92 -33.44 -3.94
N PRO A 2 19.12 -34.05 -4.83
CA PRO A 2 19.25 -33.81 -6.27
C PRO A 2 19.10 -32.31 -6.50
N ARG A 3 20.06 -31.67 -7.19
CA ARG A 3 19.92 -30.27 -7.58
C ARG A 3 18.71 -30.22 -8.51
N LEU A 4 17.62 -29.56 -8.10
CA LEU A 4 16.52 -29.25 -9.02
C LEU A 4 17.15 -28.59 -10.24
N THR A 5 16.75 -29.03 -11.44
CA THR A 5 17.11 -28.29 -12.65
C THR A 5 16.65 -26.84 -12.47
N PRO A 6 17.41 -25.85 -12.96
CA PRO A 6 17.03 -24.44 -12.86
C PRO A 6 15.57 -24.19 -13.32
N GLU A 7 15.10 -24.94 -14.31
CA GLU A 7 13.69 -24.95 -14.78
C GLU A 7 12.69 -25.49 -13.76
N ALA A 8 12.99 -26.59 -13.06
CA ALA A 8 12.12 -27.12 -12.01
C ALA A 8 12.03 -26.15 -10.81
N LYS A 9 13.12 -25.43 -10.51
CA LYS A 9 13.17 -24.38 -9.49
C LYS A 9 12.29 -23.18 -9.90
N ARG A 10 12.34 -22.77 -11.17
CA ARG A 10 11.46 -21.74 -11.74
C ARG A 10 9.99 -22.10 -11.62
N GLN A 11 9.59 -23.30 -12.07
CA GLN A 11 8.21 -23.77 -11.99
C GLN A 11 7.71 -23.84 -10.53
N SER A 12 8.58 -24.26 -9.60
CA SER A 12 8.25 -24.29 -8.18
C SER A 12 8.03 -22.88 -7.61
N LEU A 13 8.82 -21.89 -8.03
CA LEU A 13 8.65 -20.48 -7.65
C LEU A 13 7.36 -19.88 -8.22
N GLU A 14 7.03 -20.15 -9.49
CA GLU A 14 5.78 -19.69 -10.11
C GLU A 14 4.55 -20.23 -9.35
N ARG A 15 4.50 -21.55 -9.11
CA ARG A 15 3.44 -22.16 -8.31
C ARG A 15 3.33 -21.55 -6.91
N LEU A 16 4.47 -21.25 -6.29
CA LEU A 16 4.49 -20.63 -4.97
C LEU A 16 3.95 -19.20 -5.01
N ILE A 17 4.32 -18.42 -6.03
CA ILE A 17 3.82 -17.06 -6.25
C ILE A 17 2.30 -17.10 -6.45
N ASP A 18 1.79 -18.01 -7.28
CA ASP A 18 0.35 -18.15 -7.53
C ASP A 18 -0.42 -18.47 -6.26
N ARG A 19 0.09 -19.38 -5.43
CA ARG A 19 -0.49 -19.68 -4.11
C ARG A 19 -0.50 -18.47 -3.18
N VAL A 20 0.61 -17.72 -3.14
CA VAL A 20 0.68 -16.49 -2.34
C VAL A 20 -0.32 -15.46 -2.86
N VAL A 21 -0.49 -15.31 -4.18
CA VAL A 21 -1.48 -14.41 -4.80
C VAL A 21 -2.91 -14.84 -4.49
N ALA A 22 -3.21 -16.14 -4.58
CA ALA A 22 -4.50 -16.74 -4.21
C ALA A 22 -4.85 -16.54 -2.73
N GLY A 23 -3.84 -16.31 -1.88
CA GLY A 23 -4.03 -16.07 -0.44
C GLY A 23 -3.89 -17.33 0.41
N ASP A 24 -3.35 -18.41 -0.16
CA ASP A 24 -3.08 -19.63 0.58
C ASP A 24 -2.04 -19.39 1.69
N GLU A 25 -2.17 -20.15 2.78
CA GLU A 25 -1.15 -20.18 3.83
C GLU A 25 0.10 -20.91 3.31
N VAL A 26 1.11 -20.11 2.96
CA VAL A 26 2.43 -20.60 2.58
C VAL A 26 3.35 -20.61 3.79
N SER A 27 3.93 -21.78 4.08
CA SER A 27 4.85 -21.96 5.20
C SER A 27 6.17 -21.25 4.95
N LYS A 28 6.83 -20.78 6.03
CA LYS A 28 8.17 -20.17 5.93
C LYS A 28 9.22 -21.16 5.41
N ARG A 29 9.03 -22.47 5.67
CA ARG A 29 9.94 -23.52 5.22
C ARG A 29 9.92 -23.66 3.71
N ASP A 30 8.74 -23.63 3.09
CA ASP A 30 8.59 -23.76 1.65
C ASP A 30 9.21 -22.58 0.90
N ILE A 31 9.04 -21.37 1.43
CA ILE A 31 9.68 -20.16 0.89
C ILE A 31 11.20 -20.27 1.02
N ASN A 32 11.71 -20.60 2.22
CA ASN A 32 13.14 -20.67 2.47
C ASN A 32 13.82 -21.79 1.67
N ALA A 33 13.12 -22.88 1.35
CA ALA A 33 13.67 -23.96 0.53
C ALA A 33 14.01 -23.52 -0.91
N LEU A 34 13.30 -22.51 -1.45
CA LEU A 34 13.50 -22.02 -2.81
C LEU A 34 14.35 -20.74 -2.89
N LEU A 35 14.50 -20.01 -1.78
CA LEU A 35 15.30 -18.79 -1.72
C LEU A 35 16.78 -19.08 -1.40
N THR A 36 17.67 -18.26 -1.96
CA THR A 36 19.08 -18.21 -1.55
C THR A 36 19.22 -17.57 -0.16
N LYS A 37 20.33 -17.84 0.53
CA LYS A 37 20.60 -17.26 1.87
C LYS A 37 20.56 -15.72 1.87
N GLU A 38 21.01 -15.09 0.79
CA GLU A 38 21.00 -13.64 0.63
C GLU A 38 19.57 -13.09 0.55
N LEU A 39 18.71 -13.71 -0.27
CA LEU A 39 17.30 -13.32 -0.39
C LEU A 39 16.51 -13.60 0.89
N GLN A 40 16.85 -14.65 1.62
CA GLN A 40 16.29 -14.92 2.95
C GLN A 40 16.63 -13.80 3.93
N ALA A 41 17.89 -13.34 3.96
CA ALA A 41 18.31 -12.21 4.80
C ALA A 41 17.62 -10.90 4.37
N GLU A 42 17.48 -10.65 3.08
CA GLU A 42 16.75 -9.49 2.54
C GLU A 42 15.27 -9.52 2.97
N PHE A 43 14.62 -10.69 2.90
CA PHE A 43 13.26 -10.88 3.37
C PHE A 43 13.11 -10.56 4.86
N GLU A 44 13.99 -11.09 5.70
CA GLU A 44 13.93 -10.83 7.14
C GLU A 44 14.19 -9.36 7.48
N ASN A 45 15.15 -8.72 6.81
CA ASN A 45 15.48 -7.32 7.03
C ASN A 45 14.35 -6.40 6.58
N SER A 46 13.80 -6.60 5.38
CA SER A 46 12.64 -5.85 4.89
C SER A 46 11.42 -6.04 5.78
N TRP A 47 11.16 -7.27 6.26
CA TRP A 47 10.08 -7.52 7.19
C TRP A 47 10.30 -6.85 8.55
N LYS A 48 11.53 -6.88 9.10
CA LYS A 48 11.89 -6.18 10.35
C LYS A 48 11.71 -4.67 10.21
N GLN A 49 12.11 -4.09 9.08
CA GLN A 49 11.87 -2.66 8.79
C GLN A 49 10.37 -2.35 8.78
N GLN A 50 9.56 -3.17 8.10
CA GLN A 50 8.11 -3.04 8.09
C GLN A 50 7.48 -3.22 9.48
N GLN A 51 8.04 -4.06 10.35
CA GLN A 51 7.61 -4.19 11.74
C GLN A 51 8.00 -2.95 12.57
N ALA A 52 9.19 -2.38 12.35
CA ALA A 52 9.62 -1.15 13.01
C ALA A 52 8.71 0.03 12.64
N LEU A 53 8.36 0.17 11.36
CA LEU A 53 7.42 1.19 10.88
C LEU A 53 6.04 1.06 11.55
N ARG A 54 5.56 -0.16 11.80
CA ARG A 54 4.28 -0.39 12.50
C ARG A 54 4.34 -0.08 14.00
N LYS A 55 5.53 -0.07 14.60
CA LYS A 55 5.71 0.32 16.01
C LYS A 55 5.72 1.83 16.22
N VAL A 56 5.83 2.61 15.14
CA VAL A 56 5.77 4.07 15.20
C VAL A 56 4.36 4.47 15.66
N LYS A 57 4.27 4.99 16.89
CA LYS A 57 3.01 5.41 17.49
C LYS A 57 2.74 6.88 17.20
N LYS A 58 1.46 7.20 17.06
CA LYS A 58 0.98 8.58 17.00
C LYS A 58 1.44 9.35 18.24
N PRO A 59 2.05 10.54 18.09
CA PRO A 59 2.42 11.39 19.21
C PRO A 59 1.22 11.80 20.06
N ALA A 60 1.37 11.79 21.39
CA ALA A 60 0.29 12.10 22.32
C ALA A 60 -0.27 13.53 22.17
N VAL A 61 0.57 14.48 21.73
CA VAL A 61 0.17 15.87 21.43
C VAL A 61 -0.99 15.92 20.42
N LEU A 62 -1.01 15.00 19.45
CA LEU A 62 -2.05 14.94 18.43
C LEU A 62 -3.39 14.42 18.96
N ASN A 63 -3.44 13.81 20.15
CA ASN A 63 -4.72 13.39 20.74
C ASN A 63 -5.60 14.60 21.07
N GLN A 64 -5.00 15.69 21.55
CA GLN A 64 -5.74 16.91 21.85
C GLN A 64 -6.29 17.55 20.56
N TYR A 65 -5.47 17.56 19.50
CA TYR A 65 -5.93 17.99 18.17
C TYR A 65 -7.11 17.13 17.70
N GLU A 66 -7.04 15.81 17.84
CA GLU A 66 -8.12 14.91 17.43
C GLU A 66 -9.43 15.19 18.16
N ILE A 67 -9.37 15.50 19.46
CA ILE A 67 -10.55 15.87 20.26
C ILE A 67 -11.15 17.18 19.73
N LEU A 68 -10.33 18.22 19.54
CA LEU A 68 -10.77 19.51 19.01
C LEU A 68 -11.34 19.37 17.59
N HIS A 69 -10.70 18.57 16.75
CA HIS A 69 -11.14 18.28 15.40
C HIS A 69 -12.50 17.56 15.36
N LYS A 70 -12.72 16.57 16.25
CA LYS A 70 -14.04 15.92 16.40
C LYS A 70 -15.10 16.88 16.91
N GLN A 71 -14.76 17.78 17.84
CA GLN A 71 -15.68 18.82 18.30
C GLN A 71 -16.06 19.77 17.17
N ALA A 72 -15.09 20.22 16.37
CA ALA A 72 -15.33 21.03 15.18
C ALA A 72 -16.25 20.32 14.18
N LEU A 73 -15.98 19.03 13.87
CA LEU A 73 -16.82 18.21 13.00
C LEU A 73 -18.27 18.12 13.51
N MET A 74 -18.47 17.84 14.80
CA MET A 74 -19.80 17.72 15.38
C MET A 74 -20.58 19.04 15.34
N ILE A 75 -19.92 20.17 15.63
CA ILE A 75 -20.58 21.48 15.62
C ILE A 75 -20.86 21.92 14.18
N PHE A 76 -19.92 21.68 13.26
CA PHE A 76 -20.08 21.97 11.84
C PHE A 76 -21.22 21.14 11.23
N GLY A 77 -21.26 19.82 11.47
CA GLY A 77 -22.36 18.97 11.01
C GLY A 77 -23.71 19.40 11.59
N ARG A 78 -23.78 19.86 12.85
CA ARG A 78 -25.00 20.46 13.42
C ARG A 78 -25.41 21.75 12.72
N TYR A 79 -24.46 22.62 12.40
CA TYR A 79 -24.71 23.85 11.65
C TYR A 79 -25.20 23.58 10.22
N ASP A 80 -24.54 22.66 9.51
CA ASP A 80 -24.82 22.34 8.12
C ASP A 80 -26.19 21.68 7.96
N SER A 81 -26.47 20.68 8.81
CA SER A 81 -27.77 20.01 8.91
C SER A 81 -28.91 20.90 9.45
N TYR A 82 -28.61 22.11 9.95
CA TYR A 82 -29.64 22.98 10.55
C TYR A 82 -30.57 23.57 9.48
N ALA A 83 -31.78 23.01 9.42
CA ALA A 83 -32.85 23.49 8.57
C ALA A 83 -33.44 24.81 9.11
N VAL A 84 -33.33 25.86 8.30
CA VAL A 84 -33.92 27.18 8.59
C VAL A 84 -35.41 27.21 8.25
N SER A 85 -35.90 26.24 7.47
CA SER A 85 -37.30 26.16 7.05
C SER A 85 -38.25 26.08 8.26
N ALA A 86 -39.39 26.76 8.14
CA ALA A 86 -40.43 26.80 9.16
C ALA A 86 -40.99 25.38 9.43
N LYS A 87 -40.75 24.88 10.64
CA LYS A 87 -41.38 23.67 11.19
C LYS A 87 -41.93 24.13 12.53
N VAL A 88 -43.24 24.16 12.71
CA VAL A 88 -43.85 24.56 13.99
C VAL A 88 -43.49 23.49 15.02
N ILE A 89 -42.52 23.79 15.89
CA ILE A 89 -42.11 22.92 16.98
C ILE A 89 -42.42 23.73 18.23
N SER A 90 -43.65 23.61 18.73
CA SER A 90 -44.17 24.24 19.95
C SER A 90 -44.36 25.77 19.92
N ASN A 91 -45.18 26.26 20.86
CA ASN A 91 -45.66 27.64 21.02
C ASN A 91 -44.58 28.68 21.42
N VAL A 92 -43.30 28.41 21.14
CA VAL A 92 -42.17 29.29 21.45
C VAL A 92 -41.60 29.84 20.13
N LEU A 93 -41.67 31.16 19.94
CA LEU A 93 -41.04 31.87 18.83
C LEU A 93 -39.51 31.82 18.97
N VAL A 94 -38.89 30.83 18.32
CA VAL A 94 -37.43 30.78 18.18
C VAL A 94 -37.05 31.33 16.81
N ASP A 95 -36.28 32.42 16.79
CA ASP A 95 -35.65 32.88 15.55
C ASP A 95 -34.59 31.86 15.10
N ARG A 96 -34.99 31.00 14.16
CA ARG A 96 -34.14 29.94 13.61
C ARG A 96 -32.96 30.48 12.83
N LYS A 97 -33.08 31.68 12.25
CA LYS A 97 -31.98 32.30 11.52
C LYS A 97 -30.91 32.75 12.51
N ALA A 98 -31.31 33.47 13.56
CA ALA A 98 -30.42 33.82 14.66
C ALA A 98 -29.76 32.57 15.28
N LYS A 99 -30.51 31.48 15.44
CA LYS A 99 -29.94 30.23 15.97
C LYS A 99 -28.91 29.57 15.04
N LYS A 100 -29.15 29.62 13.72
CA LYS A 100 -28.18 29.14 12.73
C LYS A 100 -26.91 30.00 12.74
N ASP A 101 -27.05 31.32 12.90
CA ASP A 101 -25.92 32.24 12.98
C ASP A 101 -25.09 32.02 14.26
N GLU A 102 -25.74 31.75 15.41
CA GLU A 102 -25.05 31.31 16.63
C GLU A 102 -24.26 30.01 16.41
N LEU A 103 -24.88 29.02 15.74
CA LEU A 103 -24.21 27.76 15.41
C LEU A 103 -23.05 27.98 14.44
N ALA A 104 -23.19 28.89 13.47
CA ALA A 104 -22.12 29.26 12.56
C ALA A 104 -20.92 29.85 13.32
N ASN A 105 -21.16 30.77 14.25
CA ASN A 105 -20.10 31.37 15.06
C ASN A 105 -19.41 30.33 15.96
N LYS A 106 -20.18 29.40 16.53
CA LYS A 106 -19.63 28.27 17.30
C LYS A 106 -18.79 27.34 16.43
N ALA A 107 -19.24 27.04 15.20
CA ALA A 107 -18.48 26.23 14.26
C ALA A 107 -17.16 26.91 13.88
N LYS A 108 -17.21 28.20 13.51
CA LYS A 108 -16.01 29.01 13.21
C LYS A 108 -15.00 28.98 14.36
N LEU A 109 -15.48 29.20 15.59
CA LEU A 109 -14.61 29.18 16.77
C LEU A 109 -14.00 27.80 17.01
N ALA A 110 -14.76 26.72 16.85
CA ALA A 110 -14.26 25.36 17.02
C ALA A 110 -13.21 24.99 15.96
N ILE A 111 -13.45 25.37 14.69
CA ILE A 111 -12.52 25.19 13.57
C ILE A 111 -11.21 25.95 13.86
N LYS A 112 -11.33 27.22 14.23
CA LYS A 112 -10.18 28.07 14.57
C LYS A 112 -9.38 27.49 15.74
N ASN A 113 -10.03 27.04 16.82
CA ASN A 113 -9.34 26.45 17.97
C ASN A 113 -8.56 25.19 17.58
N ALA A 114 -9.12 24.33 16.72
CA ALA A 114 -8.43 23.15 16.20
C ALA A 114 -7.23 23.56 15.33
N GLN A 115 -7.42 24.54 14.44
CA GLN A 115 -6.39 25.07 13.56
C GLN A 115 -5.23 25.69 14.33
N ASP A 116 -5.52 26.60 15.26
CA ASP A 116 -4.53 27.30 16.09
C ASP A 116 -3.71 26.29 16.92
N TYR A 117 -4.38 25.29 17.51
CA TYR A 117 -3.69 24.22 18.23
C TYR A 117 -2.69 23.48 17.33
N LEU A 118 -3.12 23.10 16.13
CA LEU A 118 -2.26 22.39 15.18
C LEU A 118 -1.09 23.26 14.70
N ILE A 119 -1.33 24.53 14.37
CA ILE A 119 -0.28 25.48 13.97
C ILE A 119 0.75 25.64 15.11
N ILE A 120 0.30 25.82 16.35
CA ILE A 120 1.19 25.93 17.51
C ILE A 120 1.98 24.64 17.71
N ALA A 121 1.36 23.47 17.55
CA ALA A 121 2.02 22.18 17.68
C ALA A 121 3.09 21.99 16.59
N LEU A 122 2.78 22.32 15.34
CA LEU A 122 3.70 22.22 14.20
C LEU A 122 4.87 23.20 14.31
N LYS A 123 4.63 24.42 14.81
CA LYS A 123 5.70 25.40 15.10
C LYS A 123 6.69 24.87 16.15
N LYS A 124 6.22 24.10 17.13
CA LYS A 124 7.08 23.48 18.15
C LYS A 124 7.79 22.23 17.62
N ARG A 125 7.13 21.48 16.73
CA ARG A 125 7.54 20.16 16.27
C ARG A 125 7.10 19.93 14.82
N ALA A 126 8.01 20.18 13.89
CA ALA A 126 7.75 20.02 12.46
C ALA A 126 7.52 18.55 12.05
N ASP A 127 8.03 17.59 12.84
CA ASP A 127 7.83 16.15 12.65
C ASP A 127 6.36 15.71 12.75
N LEU A 128 5.51 16.51 13.39
CA LEU A 128 4.08 16.24 13.50
C LEU A 128 3.35 16.31 12.14
N ALA A 129 3.89 17.03 11.16
CA ALA A 129 3.31 17.16 9.82
C ALA A 129 3.18 15.79 9.11
N VAL A 130 4.04 14.82 9.45
CA VAL A 130 4.00 13.47 8.87
C VAL A 130 2.66 12.77 9.16
N TRP A 131 1.99 13.14 10.26
CA TRP A 131 0.74 12.53 10.72
C TRP A 131 -0.53 13.19 10.16
N MET A 132 -0.39 14.27 9.40
CA MET A 132 -1.50 14.96 8.75
C MET A 132 -1.69 14.43 7.32
N ASP A 133 -2.94 14.40 6.85
CA ASP A 133 -3.28 14.02 5.48
C ASP A 133 -3.04 15.15 4.46
N ARG A 134 -3.06 16.40 4.91
CA ARG A 134 -2.85 17.61 4.10
C ARG A 134 -2.07 18.67 4.90
N ASP A 135 -1.48 19.61 4.18
CA ASP A 135 -0.83 20.76 4.80
C ASP A 135 -1.85 21.75 5.37
N ILE A 136 -1.52 22.33 6.52
CA ILE A 136 -2.35 23.37 7.13
C ILE A 136 -2.09 24.72 6.45
N LYS A 137 -3.14 25.37 5.99
CA LYS A 137 -3.07 26.79 5.60
C LYS A 137 -3.09 27.63 6.86
N SER A 138 -2.20 28.62 6.96
CA SER A 138 -2.14 29.54 8.12
C SER A 138 -3.21 30.64 8.09
N VAL A 139 -4.14 30.61 7.13
CA VAL A 139 -5.22 31.59 6.95
C VAL A 139 -6.45 31.16 7.74
N ASP A 140 -7.21 32.10 8.29
CA ASP A 140 -8.49 31.80 8.96
C ASP A 140 -9.44 31.05 8.02
N LEU A 141 -9.81 29.83 8.41
CA LEU A 141 -10.67 28.95 7.62
C LEU A 141 -12.15 29.34 7.71
N GLY A 142 -12.56 30.12 8.73
CA GLY A 142 -13.97 30.46 8.94
C GLY A 142 -14.85 29.21 9.05
N LEU A 143 -15.76 29.01 8.10
CA LEU A 143 -16.66 27.84 8.02
C LEU A 143 -16.13 26.73 7.11
N GLN A 144 -14.93 26.86 6.55
CA GLN A 144 -14.35 25.89 5.63
C GLN A 144 -13.71 24.73 6.40
N TYR A 145 -14.56 23.90 7.02
CA TYR A 145 -14.14 22.72 7.76
C TYR A 145 -13.30 21.76 6.91
N ASP A 146 -13.62 21.63 5.62
CA ASP A 146 -12.94 20.73 4.68
C ASP A 146 -11.45 21.05 4.50
N LEU A 147 -11.00 22.24 4.89
CA LEU A 147 -9.59 22.63 4.81
C LEU A 147 -8.78 22.22 6.05
N LEU A 148 -9.43 21.75 7.12
CA LEU A 148 -8.73 21.21 8.29
C LEU A 148 -8.06 19.88 7.96
N PRO A 149 -6.78 19.69 8.33
CA PRO A 149 -6.12 18.41 8.16
C PRO A 149 -6.69 17.32 9.05
N PHE A 150 -6.93 16.15 8.47
CA PHE A 150 -7.24 14.96 9.23
C PHE A 150 -5.96 14.26 9.67
N LEU A 151 -6.05 13.59 10.82
CA LEU A 151 -5.02 12.64 11.21
C LEU A 151 -5.09 11.41 10.31
N ILE A 152 -3.94 10.96 9.80
CA ILE A 152 -3.86 9.72 8.99
C ILE A 152 -4.37 8.48 9.76
N THR A 153 -4.34 8.51 11.10
CA THR A 153 -4.88 7.45 11.96
C THR A 153 -6.39 7.50 12.16
N SER A 154 -7.06 8.58 11.74
CA SER A 154 -8.51 8.72 11.90
C SER A 154 -9.27 7.70 11.04
N ARG A 155 -10.55 7.44 11.33
CA ARG A 155 -11.42 6.55 10.54
C ARG A 155 -12.30 7.28 9.52
N SER A 156 -12.11 8.60 9.36
CA SER A 156 -12.88 9.39 8.37
C SER A 156 -12.51 8.98 6.94
N GLU A 157 -13.52 8.98 6.06
CA GLU A 157 -13.40 8.74 4.62
C GLU A 157 -12.88 9.99 3.89
N ASP A 158 -13.01 11.17 4.49
CA ASP A 158 -12.60 12.47 3.91
C ASP A 158 -11.07 12.71 3.99
N LYS A 159 -10.34 11.73 4.54
CA LYS A 159 -8.87 11.74 4.57
C LYS A 159 -8.33 11.54 3.16
N LEU A 160 -7.37 12.39 2.76
CA LEU A 160 -6.71 12.25 1.46
C LEU A 160 -5.66 11.14 1.41
N ILE A 161 -5.07 10.81 2.55
CA ILE A 161 -3.95 9.86 2.65
C ILE A 161 -4.18 8.94 3.84
N ASP A 162 -4.05 7.63 3.62
CA ASP A 162 -4.11 6.65 4.69
C ASP A 162 -2.73 6.36 5.31
N ILE A 163 -2.72 5.81 6.52
CA ILE A 163 -1.48 5.45 7.22
C ILE A 163 -0.60 4.48 6.40
N LYS A 164 -1.25 3.59 5.64
CA LYS A 164 -0.56 2.63 4.78
C LYS A 164 0.21 3.32 3.67
N GLU A 165 -0.41 4.30 3.02
CA GLU A 165 0.20 5.06 1.92
C GLU A 165 1.31 5.97 2.45
N ARG A 166 1.05 6.68 3.55
CA ARG A 166 2.00 7.62 4.14
C ARG A 166 3.30 6.96 4.60
N PHE A 167 3.21 5.78 5.21
CA PHE A 167 4.38 5.04 5.69
C PHE A 167 4.80 3.90 4.77
N ASN A 168 4.19 3.79 3.58
CA ASN A 168 4.44 2.71 2.61
C ASN A 168 4.43 1.32 3.27
N TRP A 169 3.41 1.06 4.07
CA TRP A 169 3.26 -0.19 4.80
C TRP A 169 2.96 -1.32 3.83
N LYS A 170 3.87 -2.29 3.78
CA LYS A 170 3.69 -3.49 2.98
C LYS A 170 3.25 -4.66 3.83
N THR A 171 2.25 -5.40 3.37
CA THR A 171 1.82 -6.63 4.05
C THR A 171 2.93 -7.69 3.98
N ILE A 172 2.90 -8.68 4.88
CA ILE A 172 3.87 -9.79 4.80
C ILE A 172 3.76 -10.53 3.45
N LYS A 173 2.55 -10.56 2.87
CA LYS A 173 2.27 -11.14 1.56
C LYS A 173 2.98 -10.35 0.45
N GLU A 174 2.88 -9.04 0.44
CA GLU A 174 3.61 -8.19 -0.53
C GLU A 174 5.12 -8.33 -0.39
N VAL A 175 5.67 -8.31 0.83
CA VAL A 175 7.10 -8.50 1.05
C VAL A 175 7.56 -9.88 0.56
N ARG A 176 6.76 -10.94 0.79
CA ARG A 176 7.03 -12.28 0.23
C ARG A 176 7.01 -12.26 -1.30
N LEU A 177 6.01 -11.63 -1.91
CA LEU A 177 5.88 -11.55 -3.37
C LEU A 177 7.06 -10.81 -4.00
N GLU A 178 7.54 -9.73 -3.38
CA GLU A 178 8.70 -8.99 -3.87
C GLU A 178 9.96 -9.85 -3.90
N VAL A 179 10.22 -10.59 -2.81
CA VAL A 179 11.41 -11.45 -2.72
C VAL A 179 11.28 -12.67 -3.65
N LEU A 180 10.09 -13.27 -3.76
CA LEU A 180 9.86 -14.40 -4.67
C LEU A 180 9.99 -13.97 -6.14
N LYS A 181 9.51 -12.80 -6.52
CA LYS A 181 9.68 -12.25 -7.87
C LYS A 181 11.15 -11.96 -8.17
N LYS A 182 11.91 -11.42 -7.21
CA LYS A 182 13.38 -11.27 -7.35
C LYS A 182 14.07 -12.61 -7.52
N ALA A 183 13.67 -13.62 -6.75
CA ALA A 183 14.19 -14.98 -6.87
C ALA A 183 13.91 -15.56 -8.26
N LEU A 184 12.70 -15.37 -8.79
CA LEU A 184 12.32 -15.81 -10.13
C LEU A 184 13.22 -15.19 -11.21
N VAL A 185 13.45 -13.88 -11.16
CA VAL A 185 14.35 -13.18 -12.09
C VAL A 185 15.78 -13.70 -12.01
N LEU A 186 16.28 -14.01 -10.81
CA LEU A 186 17.61 -14.58 -10.64
C LEU A 186 17.70 -16.00 -11.21
N VAL A 187 16.67 -16.82 -10.99
CA VAL A 187 16.60 -18.17 -11.57
C VAL A 187 16.48 -18.10 -13.09
N ASP A 188 15.75 -17.15 -13.64
CA ASP A 188 15.70 -16.93 -15.09
C ASP A 188 17.09 -16.57 -15.64
N LYS A 189 17.87 -15.75 -14.95
CA LYS A 189 19.27 -15.49 -15.33
C LYS A 189 20.15 -16.74 -15.21
N GLU A 190 19.98 -17.54 -14.15
CA GLU A 190 20.69 -18.81 -13.97
C GLU A 190 20.41 -19.78 -15.13
N ILE A 191 19.15 -19.87 -15.57
CA ILE A 191 18.77 -20.68 -16.72
C ILE A 191 19.42 -20.12 -17.99
N ASP A 192 19.36 -18.81 -18.26
CA ASP A 192 19.98 -18.21 -19.45
C ASP A 192 21.48 -18.51 -19.54
N ASN A 193 22.21 -18.29 -18.45
CA ASN A 193 23.62 -18.61 -18.36
C ASN A 193 23.92 -20.10 -18.60
N TRP A 194 23.04 -20.99 -18.11
CA TRP A 194 23.18 -22.42 -18.33
C TRP A 194 23.01 -22.80 -19.80
N TYR A 195 22.05 -22.20 -20.50
CA TYR A 195 21.84 -22.41 -21.93
C TYR A 195 23.04 -21.90 -22.74
N GLU A 196 23.51 -20.67 -22.47
CA GLU A 196 24.69 -20.07 -23.13
C GLU A 196 25.96 -20.91 -22.94
N ALA A 197 26.23 -21.36 -21.71
CA ALA A 197 27.42 -22.16 -21.39
C ALA A 197 27.44 -23.54 -22.08
N ASN A 198 26.27 -24.07 -22.42
CA ASN A 198 26.12 -25.34 -23.13
C ASN A 198 25.91 -25.18 -24.65
N GLY A 199 25.99 -23.94 -25.16
CA GLY A 199 25.83 -23.65 -26.60
C GLY A 199 24.40 -23.82 -27.12
N TYR A 200 23.40 -23.81 -26.23
CA TYR A 200 21.98 -23.91 -26.59
C TYR A 200 21.31 -22.53 -26.50
N VAL A 201 20.35 -22.26 -27.39
CA VAL A 201 19.42 -21.13 -27.28
C VAL A 201 18.09 -21.66 -26.77
N ARG A 202 17.49 -20.98 -25.78
CA ARG A 202 16.15 -21.35 -25.26
C ARG A 202 15.12 -21.36 -26.39
N GLU A 203 14.25 -22.37 -26.40
CA GLU A 203 13.15 -22.48 -27.37
C GLU A 203 12.26 -21.24 -27.40
N ASP A 204 12.02 -20.62 -26.25
CA ASP A 204 11.21 -19.39 -26.12
C ASP A 204 11.86 -18.15 -26.76
N LYS A 205 13.16 -18.20 -27.04
CA LYS A 205 13.94 -17.12 -27.69
C LYS A 205 14.27 -17.42 -29.15
N LEU A 206 13.95 -18.62 -29.66
CA LEU A 206 14.10 -18.95 -31.07
C LEU A 206 13.01 -18.23 -31.89
N THR A 207 13.41 -17.60 -32.99
CA THR A 207 12.46 -17.09 -33.99
C THR A 207 11.72 -18.25 -34.67
N GLU A 208 10.52 -18.01 -35.19
CA GLU A 208 9.72 -19.04 -35.88
C GLU A 208 10.48 -19.73 -37.03
N GLU A 209 11.38 -19.01 -37.69
CA GLU A 209 12.25 -19.54 -38.74
C GLU A 209 13.28 -20.54 -38.20
N GLN A 210 13.89 -20.24 -37.05
CA GLN A 210 14.84 -21.14 -36.39
C GLN A 210 14.15 -22.40 -35.88
N HIS A 211 12.90 -22.29 -35.43
CA HIS A 211 12.06 -23.43 -35.07
C HIS A 211 11.80 -24.36 -36.26
N LYS A 212 11.45 -23.80 -37.43
CA LYS A 212 11.23 -24.59 -38.66
C LYS A 212 12.50 -25.33 -39.10
N ILE A 213 13.65 -24.63 -39.14
CA ILE A 213 14.94 -25.21 -39.54
C ILE A 213 15.32 -26.38 -38.61
N ARG A 214 15.13 -26.21 -37.29
CA ARG A 214 15.46 -27.25 -36.30
C ARG A 214 14.51 -28.44 -36.40
N ALA A 215 13.21 -28.20 -36.62
CA ALA A 215 12.20 -29.24 -36.82
C ALA A 215 12.50 -30.08 -38.07
N ASP A 216 12.90 -29.45 -39.18
CA ASP A 216 13.22 -30.16 -40.41
C ASP A 216 14.52 -30.97 -40.30
N LYS A 217 15.53 -30.44 -39.57
CA LYS A 217 16.75 -31.20 -39.23
C LYS A 217 16.46 -32.43 -38.37
N LEU A 218 15.54 -32.32 -37.40
CA LEU A 218 15.09 -33.44 -36.58
C LEU A 218 14.31 -34.48 -37.39
N LYS A 219 13.44 -34.07 -38.32
CA LYS A 219 12.75 -35.00 -39.23
C LYS A 219 13.73 -35.78 -40.09
N GLY A 220 14.79 -35.12 -40.60
CA GLY A 220 15.86 -35.78 -41.35
C GLY A 220 16.59 -36.84 -40.51
N LEU A 221 17.03 -36.49 -39.31
CA LEU A 221 17.69 -37.42 -38.39
C LEU A 221 16.79 -38.60 -37.98
N LEU A 222 15.50 -38.35 -37.78
CA LEU A 222 14.52 -39.40 -37.47
C LEU A 222 14.32 -40.36 -38.66
N ALA A 223 14.29 -39.82 -39.88
CA ALA A 223 14.20 -40.62 -41.10
C ALA A 223 15.43 -41.50 -41.30
N ASP A 224 16.63 -40.97 -41.02
CA ASP A 224 17.88 -41.74 -41.09
C ASP A 224 17.95 -42.83 -40.01
N LEU A 225 17.48 -42.56 -38.80
CA LEU A 225 17.37 -43.57 -37.73
C LEU A 225 16.37 -44.67 -38.08
N LYS A 226 15.25 -44.33 -38.72
CA LYS A 226 14.27 -45.33 -39.21
C LYS A 226 14.79 -46.19 -40.36
N ARG A 227 15.72 -45.66 -41.18
CA ARG A 227 16.38 -46.42 -42.26
C ARG A 227 17.50 -47.35 -41.77
N ARG A 228 18.05 -47.08 -40.58
CA ARG A 228 19.13 -47.87 -39.96
C ARG A 228 18.63 -48.99 -39.02
N ARG A 229 17.32 -49.17 -38.91
CA ARG A 229 16.65 -50.18 -38.09
C ARG A 229 15.90 -51.15 -38.99
#